data_AF-A0A1W9PXV7-F1
#
_entry.id   AF-A0A1W9PXV7-F1
#
_cell.length_a   1.000
_cell.length_b   1.000
_cell.length_c   1.000
_cell.angle_alpha   90.00
_cell.angle_beta   90.00
_cell.angle_gamma   90.00
#
_symmetry.space_group_name_H-M   'P 1'
#
loop_
_entity.id
_entity.type
_entity.pdbx_description
1 polymer ?
#
loop_
_entity_poly.entity_id
_entity_poly.type
_entity_poly.pdbx_seq_one_letter_code
_entity_poly.pdbx_strand_id
1 'polypeptide(L)'
;MKTLCITIHFLDERFHGQGDYGPEWPPSPFRLFQAMLAASSRNGNDADDAFQWLEQLSPPQILAPQASEAKRFKTYVPNNDSDKKFKRQDNREGKIFQPVNISSDCPVCYLWQTEPDDQGVAEKIALQARQVTAVGWGIDLVAVDAKILSKTGADNLIENYPGFHWKPTTYSQNVLRCPKPGSLADLRDAYRSFLNRFEGNIYRPARKPMEFAEIAYARVGAVERRVSPFKLLRPEDDSDRWANFDQRRAMEIAAWVRGYLCRASKVMDFPGDSEVYVAGHVPWHKKNDKTPPRFSYLPVPSIGHDYADGRIRRFIVAEPYGGDGRYVQWARRVLANTVATDKKGDPQAMLRPMERPDNIIRLYTREAKTFYSVTPVVLPGYDDMKYRKAEKLVIKAIKQAGFADDDVEDIYLQKAPFHRGSYGPRSYALPRYLEGRSAMHVRLTWKDSIAGPLAIGAGRHFGLGLFTPEAG
;
A
#
# COMPACT_ATOMS: atom_id res chain seq x y z
N MET A 1 -27.98 -17.64 2.38
CA MET A 1 -26.62 -17.42 1.83
C MET A 1 -25.66 -18.43 2.45
N LYS A 2 -24.96 -19.17 1.60
CA LYS A 2 -23.89 -20.09 1.99
C LYS A 2 -22.55 -19.49 1.56
N THR A 3 -21.45 -20.04 2.06
CA THR A 3 -20.11 -19.56 1.73
C THR A 3 -19.25 -20.70 1.23
N LEU A 4 -18.76 -20.61 0.00
CA LEU A 4 -17.69 -21.47 -0.47
C LEU A 4 -16.39 -21.02 0.18
N CYS A 5 -15.84 -21.87 1.04
CA CYS A 5 -14.57 -21.68 1.73
C CYS A 5 -13.52 -22.57 1.08
N ILE A 6 -12.46 -21.99 0.51
CA ILE A 6 -11.27 -22.72 0.06
C ILE A 6 -10.12 -22.40 1.00
N THR A 7 -9.55 -23.43 1.63
CA THR A 7 -8.53 -23.33 2.67
C THR A 7 -7.22 -23.89 2.15
N ILE A 8 -6.16 -23.08 2.19
CA ILE A 8 -4.83 -23.40 1.68
C ILE A 8 -3.85 -23.44 2.85
N HIS A 9 -3.21 -24.58 3.06
CA HIS A 9 -2.09 -24.74 3.96
C HIS A 9 -0.79 -24.76 3.16
N PHE A 10 0.08 -23.77 3.35
CA PHE A 10 1.43 -23.82 2.81
C PHE A 10 2.25 -24.85 3.58
N LEU A 11 3.04 -25.66 2.85
CA LEU A 11 3.92 -26.67 3.44
C LEU A 11 5.32 -26.13 3.79
N ASP A 12 5.59 -24.87 3.43
CA ASP A 12 6.80 -24.12 3.75
C ASP A 12 6.39 -22.75 4.32
N GLU A 13 7.24 -22.14 5.13
CA GLU A 13 7.04 -20.81 5.73
C GLU A 13 7.29 -19.68 4.72
N ARG A 14 7.41 -20.01 3.42
CA ARG A 14 7.73 -19.06 2.35
C ARG A 14 6.77 -19.16 1.19
N PHE A 15 6.40 -17.99 0.68
CA PHE A 15 5.62 -17.85 -0.54
C PHE A 15 6.36 -16.99 -1.55
N HIS A 16 6.49 -17.46 -2.80
CA HIS A 16 7.28 -16.81 -3.85
C HIS A 16 6.42 -16.07 -4.88
N GLY A 17 5.11 -15.93 -4.65
CA GLY A 17 4.22 -15.14 -5.51
C GLY A 17 4.70 -13.70 -5.69
N GLN A 18 4.67 -13.24 -6.94
CA GLN A 18 5.00 -11.86 -7.31
C GLN A 18 3.82 -11.23 -8.03
N GLY A 19 3.51 -9.99 -7.67
CA GLY A 19 2.70 -9.08 -8.47
C GLY A 19 3.60 -8.24 -9.38
N ASP A 20 3.04 -7.21 -10.01
CA ASP A 20 3.80 -6.33 -10.92
C ASP A 20 4.86 -5.47 -10.19
N TYR A 21 4.81 -5.42 -8.87
CA TYR A 21 5.53 -4.45 -8.05
C TYR A 21 6.38 -5.03 -6.92
N GLY A 22 6.45 -6.36 -6.83
CA GLY A 22 7.16 -7.06 -5.78
C GLY A 22 6.38 -8.28 -5.28
N PRO A 23 6.72 -8.77 -4.08
CA PRO A 23 6.00 -9.87 -3.45
C PRO A 23 4.50 -9.57 -3.37
N GLU A 24 3.69 -10.58 -3.66
CA GLU A 24 2.23 -10.54 -3.50
C GLU A 24 1.88 -11.16 -2.14
N TRP A 25 1.04 -10.50 -1.34
CA TRP A 25 0.43 -11.12 -0.15
C TRP A 25 -0.88 -10.42 0.23
N PRO A 26 -1.94 -11.16 0.61
CA PRO A 26 -2.12 -12.61 0.44
C PRO A 26 -2.04 -13.06 -1.02
N PRO A 27 -1.89 -14.37 -1.32
CA PRO A 27 -1.93 -14.85 -2.70
C PRO A 27 -3.26 -14.43 -3.36
N SER A 28 -3.19 -13.89 -4.57
CA SER A 28 -4.37 -13.31 -5.22
C SER A 28 -5.43 -14.37 -5.60
N PRO A 29 -6.74 -14.04 -5.57
CA PRO A 29 -7.78 -15.00 -5.98
C PRO A 29 -7.59 -15.54 -7.40
N PHE A 30 -7.04 -14.74 -8.32
CA PHE A 30 -6.72 -15.20 -9.68
C PHE A 30 -5.57 -16.23 -9.68
N ARG A 31 -4.61 -16.13 -8.77
CA ARG A 31 -3.54 -17.14 -8.62
C ARG A 31 -4.09 -18.47 -8.12
N LEU A 32 -5.03 -18.44 -7.17
CA LEU A 32 -5.75 -19.65 -6.75
C LEU A 32 -6.57 -20.22 -7.92
N PHE A 33 -7.28 -19.38 -8.67
CA PHE A 33 -8.03 -19.80 -9.87
C PHE A 33 -7.13 -20.52 -10.88
N GLN A 34 -5.95 -19.96 -11.19
CA GLN A 34 -4.96 -20.58 -12.06
C GLN A 34 -4.47 -21.94 -11.53
N ALA A 35 -4.19 -22.03 -10.22
CA ALA A 35 -3.74 -23.26 -9.60
C ALA A 35 -4.81 -24.37 -9.65
N MET A 36 -6.08 -24.02 -9.37
CA MET A 36 -7.21 -24.94 -9.49
C MET A 36 -7.41 -25.42 -10.93
N LEU A 37 -7.35 -24.51 -11.91
CA LEU A 37 -7.50 -24.87 -13.32
C LEU A 37 -6.37 -25.79 -13.78
N ALA A 38 -5.13 -25.51 -13.38
CA ALA A 38 -3.97 -26.34 -13.69
C ALA A 38 -4.10 -27.75 -13.08
N ALA A 39 -4.57 -27.85 -11.84
CA ALA A 39 -4.80 -29.12 -11.16
C ALA A 39 -5.92 -29.93 -11.84
N SER A 40 -7.08 -29.30 -12.09
CA SER A 40 -8.21 -29.91 -12.80
C SER A 40 -7.79 -30.46 -14.17
N SER A 41 -7.10 -29.63 -14.95
CA SER A 41 -6.66 -29.99 -16.30
C SER A 41 -5.65 -31.14 -16.29
N ARG A 42 -4.72 -31.16 -15.34
CA ARG A 42 -3.72 -32.24 -15.20
C ARG A 42 -4.36 -33.59 -14.88
N ASN A 43 -5.47 -33.59 -14.14
CA ASN A 43 -6.21 -34.80 -13.79
C ASN A 43 -7.27 -35.19 -14.83
N GLY A 44 -7.34 -34.50 -15.97
CA GLY A 44 -8.30 -34.79 -17.04
C GLY A 44 -9.75 -34.42 -16.71
N ASN A 45 -9.97 -33.58 -15.68
CA ASN A 45 -11.30 -33.13 -15.31
C ASN A 45 -11.74 -31.96 -16.19
N ASP A 46 -12.85 -32.14 -16.91
CA ASP A 46 -13.57 -31.06 -17.58
C ASP A 46 -14.58 -30.44 -16.60
N ALA A 47 -14.28 -29.23 -16.14
CA ALA A 47 -15.05 -28.49 -15.13
C ALA A 47 -15.27 -27.03 -15.56
N ASP A 48 -15.33 -26.79 -16.87
CA ASP A 48 -15.44 -25.44 -17.44
C ASP A 48 -16.66 -24.68 -16.93
N ASP A 49 -17.80 -25.35 -16.82
CA ASP A 49 -19.04 -24.79 -16.28
C ASP A 49 -18.81 -24.23 -14.86
N ALA A 50 -18.09 -24.98 -14.03
CA ALA A 50 -17.77 -24.60 -12.67
C ALA A 50 -16.79 -23.41 -12.61
N PHE A 51 -15.74 -23.40 -13.46
CA PHE A 51 -14.80 -22.28 -13.53
C PHE A 51 -15.45 -21.01 -14.10
N GLN A 52 -16.33 -21.13 -15.10
CA GLN A 52 -17.12 -20.02 -15.63
C GLN A 52 -18.07 -19.44 -14.59
N TRP A 53 -18.69 -20.29 -13.75
CA TRP A 53 -19.47 -19.83 -12.62
C TRP A 53 -18.62 -19.07 -11.60
N LEU A 54 -17.44 -19.58 -11.24
CA LEU A 54 -16.54 -18.93 -10.28
C LEU A 54 -16.08 -17.53 -10.74
N GLU A 55 -15.93 -17.31 -12.04
CA GLU A 55 -15.63 -16.00 -12.64
C GLU A 55 -16.73 -14.95 -12.47
N GLN A 56 -17.97 -15.38 -12.28
CA GLN A 56 -19.13 -14.49 -12.13
C GLN A 56 -19.29 -14.00 -10.68
N LEU A 57 -18.65 -14.66 -9.72
CA LEU A 57 -18.77 -14.30 -8.31
C LEU A 57 -18.05 -12.98 -8.01
N SER A 58 -18.60 -12.25 -7.04
CA SER A 58 -17.89 -11.10 -6.47
C SER A 58 -16.55 -11.53 -5.85
N PRO A 59 -15.53 -10.66 -5.83
CA PRO A 59 -14.24 -10.96 -5.21
C PRO A 59 -14.39 -11.49 -3.78
N PRO A 60 -13.67 -12.56 -3.40
CA PRO A 60 -13.84 -13.19 -2.10
C PRO A 60 -13.30 -12.32 -0.97
N GLN A 61 -13.75 -12.57 0.25
CA GLN A 61 -13.00 -12.16 1.45
C GLN A 61 -11.83 -13.14 1.65
N ILE A 62 -10.73 -12.68 2.23
CA ILE A 62 -9.53 -13.52 2.45
C ILE A 62 -9.16 -13.46 3.93
N LEU A 63 -9.01 -14.62 4.56
CA LEU A 63 -8.34 -14.77 5.85
C LEU A 63 -6.93 -15.25 5.57
N ALA A 64 -5.90 -14.54 6.05
CA ALA A 64 -4.51 -14.92 5.80
C ALA A 64 -3.64 -14.68 7.04
N PRO A 65 -2.65 -15.54 7.32
CA PRO A 65 -1.73 -15.31 8.40
C PRO A 65 -0.96 -14.00 8.19
N GLN A 66 -0.39 -13.49 9.29
CA GLN A 66 0.58 -12.42 9.20
C GLN A 66 1.75 -12.89 8.32
N ALA A 67 2.27 -11.96 7.52
CA ALA A 67 3.43 -12.24 6.69
C ALA A 67 4.32 -11.01 6.57
N SER A 68 5.59 -11.23 6.29
CA SER A 68 6.60 -10.18 6.15
C SER A 68 7.42 -10.38 4.88
N GLU A 69 7.91 -9.30 4.28
CA GLU A 69 8.82 -9.41 3.15
C GLU A 69 10.11 -10.12 3.60
N ALA A 70 10.49 -11.18 2.91
CA ALA A 70 11.77 -11.84 3.15
C ALA A 70 12.93 -11.06 2.52
N LYS A 71 14.15 -11.41 2.91
CA LYS A 71 15.37 -10.81 2.33
C LYS A 71 15.40 -11.03 0.83
N ARG A 72 15.58 -9.94 0.09
CA ARG A 72 15.77 -9.95 -1.36
C ARG A 72 17.09 -10.64 -1.73
N PHE A 73 17.04 -11.58 -2.67
CA PHE A 73 18.23 -12.24 -3.21
C PHE A 73 18.21 -12.23 -4.73
N LYS A 74 19.41 -12.34 -5.33
CA LYS A 74 19.60 -12.35 -6.78
C LYS A 74 20.06 -13.74 -7.19
N THR A 75 19.28 -14.38 -8.04
CA THR A 75 19.66 -15.66 -8.64
C THR A 75 19.96 -15.44 -10.10
N TYR A 76 20.95 -16.18 -10.62
CA TYR A 76 21.31 -16.14 -12.02
C TYR A 76 20.66 -17.32 -12.72
N VAL A 77 19.72 -17.03 -13.62
CA VAL A 77 19.05 -18.07 -14.43
C VAL A 77 19.70 -18.06 -15.82
N PRO A 78 20.00 -19.24 -16.41
CA PRO A 78 20.46 -19.30 -17.79
C PRO A 78 19.44 -18.60 -18.70
N ASN A 79 19.90 -17.69 -19.55
CA ASN A 79 19.05 -17.16 -20.59
C ASN A 79 18.83 -18.27 -21.64
N ASN A 80 17.59 -18.52 -22.05
CA ASN A 80 17.26 -19.57 -23.01
C ASN A 80 17.71 -19.23 -24.45
N ASP A 81 18.52 -18.18 -24.63
CA ASP A 81 19.17 -17.76 -25.89
C ASP A 81 20.31 -18.72 -26.35
N SER A 82 20.30 -19.97 -25.90
CA SER A 82 21.44 -20.90 -26.04
C SER A 82 21.60 -21.52 -27.43
N ASP A 83 20.71 -21.23 -28.39
CA ASP A 83 20.71 -21.89 -29.70
C ASP A 83 21.90 -21.50 -30.60
N LYS A 84 22.71 -20.50 -30.24
CA LYS A 84 23.85 -20.06 -31.07
C LYS A 84 25.23 -20.29 -30.47
N LYS A 85 25.39 -20.43 -29.15
CA LYS A 85 26.70 -20.68 -28.49
C LYS A 85 26.53 -21.43 -27.17
N PHE A 86 27.24 -22.56 -27.01
CA PHE A 86 27.35 -23.35 -25.76
C PHE A 86 28.15 -22.64 -24.63
N LYS A 87 27.99 -21.32 -24.46
CA LYS A 87 28.65 -20.56 -23.37
C LYS A 87 27.67 -20.26 -22.24
N ARG A 88 27.33 -21.29 -21.47
CA ARG A 88 26.38 -21.26 -20.32
C ARG A 88 26.75 -20.27 -19.20
N GLN A 89 27.99 -19.77 -19.15
CA GLN A 89 28.49 -18.89 -18.09
C GLN A 89 28.39 -17.40 -18.42
N ASP A 90 28.44 -17.02 -19.70
CA ASP A 90 28.58 -15.60 -20.11
C ASP A 90 27.23 -14.86 -20.26
N ASN A 91 26.10 -15.58 -20.32
CA ASN A 91 24.75 -15.04 -20.53
C ASN A 91 23.80 -15.37 -19.36
N ARG A 92 24.12 -14.90 -18.17
CA ARG A 92 23.28 -15.06 -16.98
C ARG A 92 22.59 -13.74 -16.63
N GLU A 93 21.30 -13.66 -16.89
CA GLU A 93 20.50 -12.55 -16.37
C GLU A 93 20.22 -12.78 -14.87
N GLY A 94 20.51 -11.74 -14.11
CA GLY A 94 20.23 -11.73 -12.69
C GLY A 94 18.76 -11.46 -12.43
N LYS A 95 18.03 -12.48 -12.00
CA LYS A 95 16.65 -12.33 -11.56
C LYS A 95 16.62 -12.07 -10.07
N ILE A 96 16.01 -10.95 -9.70
CA ILE A 96 15.83 -10.57 -8.30
C ILE A 96 14.55 -11.21 -7.79
N PHE A 97 14.66 -11.85 -6.64
CA PHE A 97 13.55 -12.51 -5.96
C PHE A 97 13.43 -12.00 -4.54
N GLN A 98 12.19 -11.85 -4.10
CA GLN A 98 11.86 -11.43 -2.75
C GLN A 98 10.60 -12.19 -2.32
N PRO A 99 10.75 -13.35 -1.66
CA PRO A 99 9.61 -14.09 -1.13
C PRO A 99 8.97 -13.36 0.04
N VAL A 100 7.86 -13.92 0.51
CA VAL A 100 7.17 -13.53 1.73
C VAL A 100 7.38 -14.62 2.77
N ASN A 101 7.76 -14.25 3.98
CA ASN A 101 7.80 -15.16 5.14
C ASN A 101 6.43 -15.18 5.81
N ILE A 102 5.83 -16.36 5.92
CA ILE A 102 4.55 -16.62 6.57
C ILE A 102 4.82 -16.80 8.07
N SER A 103 4.15 -16.01 8.91
CA SER A 103 4.48 -15.90 10.35
C SER A 103 3.79 -16.95 11.24
N SER A 104 2.94 -17.80 10.68
CA SER A 104 2.27 -18.89 11.40
C SER A 104 1.78 -19.98 10.45
N ASP A 105 1.53 -21.19 10.99
CA ASP A 105 0.97 -22.34 10.27
C ASP A 105 -0.52 -22.20 9.93
N CYS A 106 -1.10 -21.01 10.15
CA CYS A 106 -2.52 -20.78 9.92
C CYS A 106 -2.80 -20.73 8.40
N PRO A 107 -3.85 -21.41 7.90
CA PRO A 107 -4.10 -21.48 6.48
C PRO A 107 -4.60 -20.18 5.90
N VAL A 108 -4.37 -19.93 4.61
CA VAL A 108 -5.10 -18.88 3.88
C VAL A 108 -6.48 -19.40 3.49
N CYS A 109 -7.55 -18.69 3.86
CA CYS A 109 -8.93 -19.05 3.51
C CYS A 109 -9.53 -18.01 2.56
N TYR A 110 -10.16 -18.46 1.47
CA TYR A 110 -10.93 -17.63 0.54
C TYR A 110 -12.41 -17.92 0.74
N LEU A 111 -13.19 -16.86 0.95
CA LEU A 111 -14.61 -16.93 1.29
C LEU A 111 -15.45 -16.23 0.22
N TRP A 112 -16.06 -17.02 -0.67
CA TRP A 112 -17.04 -16.52 -1.65
C TRP A 112 -18.46 -16.68 -1.12
N GLN A 113 -19.25 -15.62 -1.19
CA GLN A 113 -20.69 -15.72 -0.98
C GLN A 113 -21.33 -16.39 -2.20
N THR A 114 -22.21 -17.36 -1.95
CA THR A 114 -22.93 -18.09 -2.99
C THR A 114 -24.43 -18.02 -2.74
N GLU A 115 -25.19 -18.06 -3.83
CA GLU A 115 -26.64 -18.20 -3.73
C GLU A 115 -27.02 -19.64 -3.36
N PRO A 116 -28.22 -19.87 -2.79
CA PRO A 116 -28.67 -21.21 -2.43
C PRO A 116 -28.67 -22.19 -3.61
N ASP A 117 -29.04 -21.71 -4.81
CA ASP A 117 -29.15 -22.51 -6.03
C ASP A 117 -27.78 -22.89 -6.61
N ASP A 118 -26.70 -22.23 -6.18
CA ASP A 118 -25.33 -22.48 -6.63
C ASP A 118 -24.67 -23.70 -5.95
N GLN A 119 -25.35 -24.37 -5.01
CA GLN A 119 -24.72 -25.37 -4.15
C GLN A 119 -23.99 -26.47 -4.95
N GLY A 120 -24.63 -27.01 -6.00
CA GLY A 120 -24.03 -28.08 -6.79
C GLY A 120 -22.76 -27.65 -7.55
N VAL A 121 -22.75 -26.44 -8.10
CA VAL A 121 -21.57 -25.92 -8.82
C VAL A 121 -20.45 -25.49 -7.86
N ALA A 122 -20.80 -24.97 -6.68
CA ALA A 122 -19.86 -24.68 -5.61
C ALA A 122 -19.16 -25.95 -5.09
N GLU A 123 -19.89 -27.06 -4.97
CA GLU A 123 -19.35 -28.38 -4.61
C GLU A 123 -18.40 -28.94 -5.69
N LYS A 124 -18.68 -28.71 -6.99
CA LYS A 124 -17.75 -29.04 -8.08
C LYS A 124 -16.45 -28.24 -7.97
N ILE A 125 -16.51 -26.93 -7.70
CA ILE A 125 -15.30 -26.12 -7.46
C ILE A 125 -14.55 -26.63 -6.24
N ALA A 126 -15.23 -26.97 -5.15
CA ALA A 126 -14.58 -27.52 -3.97
C ALA A 126 -13.83 -28.82 -4.28
N LEU A 127 -14.35 -29.67 -5.17
CA LEU A 127 -13.64 -30.87 -5.64
C LEU A 127 -12.38 -30.54 -6.45
N GLN A 128 -12.42 -29.51 -7.30
CA GLN A 128 -11.23 -29.08 -8.06
C GLN A 128 -10.18 -28.42 -7.15
N ALA A 129 -10.61 -27.65 -6.14
CA ALA A 129 -9.72 -27.02 -5.18
C ALA A 129 -8.85 -28.04 -4.43
N ARG A 130 -9.41 -29.18 -4.02
CA ARG A 130 -8.70 -30.25 -3.29
C ARG A 130 -7.59 -30.94 -4.11
N GLN A 131 -7.53 -30.71 -5.42
CA GLN A 131 -6.51 -31.28 -6.29
C GLN A 131 -5.26 -30.39 -6.44
N VAL A 132 -5.30 -29.18 -5.87
CA VAL A 132 -4.20 -28.21 -5.94
C VAL A 132 -3.03 -28.67 -5.07
N THR A 133 -1.83 -28.64 -5.66
CA THR A 133 -0.58 -29.06 -5.01
C THR A 133 0.43 -27.92 -4.85
N ALA A 134 0.27 -26.81 -5.59
CA ALA A 134 1.11 -25.62 -5.47
C ALA A 134 0.33 -24.36 -5.82
N VAL A 135 0.58 -23.25 -5.12
CA VAL A 135 -0.01 -21.93 -5.37
C VAL A 135 1.09 -20.89 -5.32
N GLY A 136 1.35 -20.20 -6.42
CA GLY A 136 2.55 -19.36 -6.56
C GLY A 136 3.44 -19.89 -7.67
N TRP A 137 4.65 -20.26 -7.31
CA TRP A 137 5.54 -21.02 -8.16
C TRP A 137 5.38 -22.51 -7.87
N GLY A 138 5.92 -23.36 -8.75
CA GLY A 138 5.87 -24.82 -8.55
C GLY A 138 6.58 -25.33 -7.28
N ILE A 139 7.32 -24.46 -6.58
CA ILE A 139 7.97 -24.76 -5.29
C ILE A 139 7.11 -24.35 -4.08
N ASP A 140 6.07 -23.54 -4.28
CA ASP A 140 5.16 -23.09 -3.22
C ASP A 140 4.10 -24.18 -2.97
N LEU A 141 4.53 -25.29 -2.36
CA LEU A 141 3.69 -26.47 -2.15
C LEU A 141 2.59 -26.20 -1.12
N VAL A 142 1.40 -26.73 -1.39
CA VAL A 142 0.22 -26.55 -0.53
C VAL A 142 -0.57 -27.85 -0.37
N ALA A 143 -1.29 -27.95 0.75
CA ALA A 143 -2.43 -28.84 0.91
C ALA A 143 -3.71 -27.98 0.92
N VAL A 144 -4.72 -28.37 0.13
CA VAL A 144 -5.95 -27.59 -0.03
C VAL A 144 -7.17 -28.39 0.39
N ASP A 145 -8.01 -27.79 1.22
CA ASP A 145 -9.37 -28.25 1.51
C ASP A 145 -10.39 -27.23 1.01
N ALA A 146 -11.63 -27.66 0.79
CA ALA A 146 -12.71 -26.76 0.43
C ALA A 146 -14.05 -27.26 1.00
N LYS A 147 -14.88 -26.34 1.50
CA LYS A 147 -16.15 -26.64 2.17
C LYS A 147 -17.20 -25.59 1.85
N ILE A 148 -18.47 -26.02 1.84
CA ILE A 148 -19.60 -25.09 1.81
C ILE A 148 -20.03 -24.85 3.27
N LEU A 149 -19.79 -23.64 3.75
CA LEU A 149 -20.13 -23.23 5.11
C LEU A 149 -21.53 -22.63 5.17
N SER A 150 -22.21 -22.86 6.29
CA SER A 150 -23.36 -22.04 6.68
C SER A 150 -22.90 -20.62 7.04
N LYS A 151 -23.82 -19.66 7.05
CA LYS A 151 -23.52 -18.29 7.50
C LYS A 151 -22.84 -18.28 8.88
N THR A 152 -23.42 -18.98 9.85
CA THR A 152 -22.86 -19.09 11.21
C THR A 152 -21.47 -19.74 11.21
N GLY A 153 -21.24 -20.75 10.37
CA GLY A 153 -19.92 -21.38 10.24
C GLY A 153 -18.87 -20.44 9.66
N ALA A 154 -19.23 -19.62 8.67
CA ALA A 154 -18.35 -18.61 8.10
C ALA A 154 -18.06 -17.48 9.11
N ASP A 155 -19.07 -17.00 9.82
CA ASP A 155 -18.91 -15.97 10.86
C ASP A 155 -18.00 -16.46 11.99
N ASN A 156 -18.20 -17.70 12.47
CA ASN A 156 -17.34 -18.31 13.48
C ASN A 156 -15.89 -18.47 13.01
N LEU A 157 -15.68 -18.88 11.75
CA LEU A 157 -14.35 -18.97 11.17
C LEU A 157 -13.67 -17.59 11.14
N ILE A 158 -14.37 -16.53 10.72
CA ILE A 158 -13.83 -15.16 10.67
C ILE A 158 -13.47 -14.66 12.07
N GLU A 159 -14.36 -14.84 13.05
CA GLU A 159 -14.18 -14.35 14.42
C GLU A 159 -13.01 -15.02 15.14
N ASN A 160 -12.80 -16.32 14.90
CA ASN A 160 -11.76 -17.11 15.57
C ASN A 160 -10.47 -17.25 14.77
N TYR A 161 -10.36 -16.58 13.62
CA TYR A 161 -9.17 -16.68 12.78
C TYR A 161 -8.01 -15.86 13.38
N PRO A 162 -6.83 -16.46 13.64
CA PRO A 162 -5.74 -15.81 14.36
C PRO A 162 -4.92 -14.82 13.52
N GLY A 163 -5.15 -14.77 12.20
CA GLY A 163 -4.47 -13.84 11.29
C GLY A 163 -5.32 -12.64 10.89
N PHE A 164 -5.09 -12.12 9.70
CA PHE A 164 -5.77 -10.93 9.19
C PHE A 164 -6.95 -11.26 8.30
N HIS A 165 -8.01 -10.47 8.46
CA HIS A 165 -9.17 -10.47 7.58
C HIS A 165 -9.05 -9.38 6.52
N TRP A 166 -9.02 -9.76 5.26
CA TRP A 166 -8.94 -8.88 4.10
C TRP A 166 -10.29 -8.83 3.38
N LYS A 167 -10.77 -7.62 3.07
CA LYS A 167 -11.99 -7.41 2.29
C LYS A 167 -11.73 -6.58 1.03
N PRO A 168 -12.45 -6.86 -0.06
CA PRO A 168 -12.52 -5.94 -1.19
C PRO A 168 -12.95 -4.55 -0.70
N THR A 169 -12.33 -3.51 -1.23
CA THR A 169 -12.62 -2.12 -0.91
C THR A 169 -12.47 -1.28 -2.18
N THR A 170 -13.04 -0.07 -2.19
CA THR A 170 -12.94 0.82 -3.36
C THR A 170 -11.51 1.28 -3.59
N TYR A 171 -10.71 1.44 -2.53
CA TYR A 171 -9.32 1.91 -2.60
C TYR A 171 -8.45 1.18 -1.60
N SER A 172 -7.24 0.78 -2.01
CA SER A 172 -6.18 0.24 -1.16
C SER A 172 -4.87 0.29 -1.94
N GLN A 173 -3.74 0.29 -1.22
CA GLN A 173 -2.43 0.07 -1.86
C GLN A 173 -2.20 -1.41 -2.18
N ASN A 174 -2.88 -2.33 -1.48
CA ASN A 174 -2.82 -3.75 -1.79
C ASN A 174 -3.87 -4.08 -2.86
N VAL A 175 -3.41 -4.30 -4.09
CA VAL A 175 -4.25 -4.61 -5.25
C VAL A 175 -3.97 -6.05 -5.66
N LEU A 176 -5.00 -6.89 -5.60
CA LEU A 176 -4.94 -8.32 -5.95
C LEU A 176 -5.71 -8.57 -7.24
N ARG A 177 -5.20 -9.50 -8.06
CA ARG A 177 -5.89 -9.97 -9.26
C ARG A 177 -7.01 -10.93 -8.87
N CYS A 178 -8.21 -10.70 -9.39
CA CYS A 178 -9.36 -11.59 -9.23
C CYS A 178 -9.81 -12.12 -10.59
N PRO A 179 -10.33 -13.37 -10.66
CA PRO A 179 -11.00 -13.83 -11.87
C PRO A 179 -12.19 -12.93 -12.17
N LYS A 180 -12.49 -12.78 -13.46
CA LYS A 180 -13.67 -12.08 -13.99
C LYS A 180 -14.18 -12.88 -15.20
N PRO A 181 -15.39 -12.60 -15.71
CA PRO A 181 -15.88 -13.28 -16.90
C PRO A 181 -14.87 -13.16 -18.07
N GLY A 182 -14.43 -14.32 -18.59
CA GLY A 182 -13.44 -14.43 -19.66
C GLY A 182 -12.04 -14.89 -19.19
N SER A 183 -11.79 -14.96 -17.88
CA SER A 183 -10.51 -15.41 -17.31
C SER A 183 -10.10 -16.82 -17.78
N LEU A 184 -11.01 -17.78 -17.83
CA LEU A 184 -10.79 -19.17 -18.24
C LEU A 184 -10.42 -19.24 -19.71
N ALA A 185 -11.16 -18.52 -20.55
CA ALA A 185 -10.89 -18.43 -21.97
C ALA A 185 -9.49 -17.86 -22.21
N ASP A 186 -9.14 -16.78 -21.51
CA ASP A 186 -7.81 -16.15 -21.59
C ASP A 186 -6.68 -17.08 -21.13
N LEU A 187 -6.87 -17.81 -20.02
CA LEU A 187 -5.90 -18.79 -19.54
C LEU A 187 -5.71 -19.95 -20.53
N ARG A 188 -6.80 -20.45 -21.13
CA ARG A 188 -6.73 -21.49 -22.16
C ARG A 188 -6.01 -21.02 -23.41
N ASP A 189 -6.25 -19.79 -23.85
CA ASP A 189 -5.54 -19.24 -25.00
C ASP A 189 -4.07 -18.96 -24.69
N ALA A 190 -3.74 -18.51 -23.47
CA ALA A 190 -2.37 -18.39 -23.03
C ALA A 190 -1.67 -19.76 -23.08
N TYR A 191 -2.33 -20.82 -22.62
CA TYR A 191 -1.83 -22.19 -22.73
C TYR A 191 -1.68 -22.67 -24.19
N ARG A 192 -2.67 -22.42 -25.06
CA ARG A 192 -2.57 -22.71 -26.50
C ARG A 192 -1.40 -21.98 -27.14
N SER A 193 -1.16 -20.71 -26.78
CA SER A 193 0.00 -19.95 -27.28
C SER A 193 1.32 -20.56 -26.80
N PHE A 194 1.35 -21.10 -25.57
CA PHE A 194 2.50 -21.80 -25.05
C PHE A 194 2.78 -23.10 -25.80
N LEU A 195 1.74 -23.89 -26.12
CA LEU A 195 1.89 -25.12 -26.92
C LEU A 195 2.40 -24.80 -28.33
N ASN A 196 1.94 -23.69 -28.93
CA ASN A 196 2.30 -23.26 -30.27
C ASN A 196 3.46 -22.25 -30.31
N ARG A 197 4.29 -22.19 -29.25
CA ARG A 197 5.40 -21.23 -29.14
C ARG A 197 6.56 -21.52 -30.10
N PHE A 198 6.55 -22.67 -30.75
CA PHE A 198 7.52 -23.07 -31.77
C PHE A 198 6.79 -23.42 -33.06
N GLU A 199 7.18 -22.77 -34.15
CA GLU A 199 6.74 -23.10 -35.51
C GLU A 199 7.99 -23.32 -36.36
N GLY A 200 8.38 -24.58 -36.53
CA GLY A 200 9.70 -24.94 -37.06
C GLY A 200 10.82 -24.33 -36.18
N ASN A 201 11.64 -23.47 -36.78
CA ASN A 201 12.73 -22.77 -36.09
C ASN A 201 12.34 -21.36 -35.58
N ILE A 202 11.05 -20.99 -35.67
CA ILE A 202 10.56 -19.69 -35.22
C ILE A 202 10.03 -19.83 -33.80
N TYR A 203 10.70 -19.16 -32.85
CA TYR A 203 10.22 -19.01 -31.48
C TYR A 203 9.30 -17.80 -31.36
N ARG A 204 8.07 -18.02 -30.89
CA ARG A 204 7.09 -16.98 -30.56
C ARG A 204 6.83 -17.03 -29.05
N PRO A 205 7.22 -16.02 -28.26
CA PRO A 205 6.98 -16.00 -26.83
C PRO A 205 5.50 -16.24 -26.49
N ALA A 206 5.23 -17.10 -25.51
CA ALA A 206 3.87 -17.37 -25.07
C ALA A 206 3.20 -16.09 -24.53
N ARG A 207 1.92 -15.90 -24.85
CA ARG A 207 1.10 -14.84 -24.29
C ARG A 207 1.00 -15.02 -22.77
N LYS A 208 1.02 -13.89 -22.06
CA LYS A 208 0.64 -13.84 -20.64
C LYS A 208 -0.88 -13.67 -20.51
N PRO A 209 -1.51 -14.25 -19.47
CA PRO A 209 -2.91 -13.96 -19.17
C PRO A 209 -3.14 -12.45 -18.96
N MET A 210 -4.25 -11.93 -19.46
CA MET A 210 -4.63 -10.50 -19.42
C MET A 210 -6.05 -10.27 -18.90
N GLU A 211 -6.89 -11.30 -18.86
CA GLU A 211 -8.29 -11.16 -18.41
C GLU A 211 -8.40 -11.46 -16.92
N PHE A 212 -8.16 -10.44 -16.11
CA PHE A 212 -8.40 -10.42 -14.67
C PHE A 212 -8.87 -9.03 -14.22
N ALA A 213 -9.53 -8.95 -13.07
CA ALA A 213 -9.86 -7.69 -12.43
C ALA A 213 -8.76 -7.31 -11.42
N GLU A 214 -8.38 -6.04 -11.34
CA GLU A 214 -7.52 -5.50 -10.29
C GLU A 214 -8.38 -4.96 -9.15
N ILE A 215 -8.41 -5.67 -8.02
CA ILE A 215 -9.29 -5.36 -6.88
C ILE A 215 -8.45 -4.90 -5.71
N ALA A 216 -8.80 -3.75 -5.15
CA ALA A 216 -8.20 -3.25 -3.92
C ALA A 216 -8.70 -4.06 -2.71
N TYR A 217 -7.77 -4.50 -1.86
CA TYR A 217 -8.04 -5.23 -0.62
C TYR A 217 -7.47 -4.48 0.58
N ALA A 218 -8.25 -4.36 1.65
CA ALA A 218 -7.79 -3.77 2.90
C ALA A 218 -8.01 -4.74 4.07
N ARG A 219 -7.13 -4.67 5.07
CA ARG A 219 -7.30 -5.41 6.33
C ARG A 219 -8.42 -4.76 7.15
N VAL A 220 -9.35 -5.56 7.63
CA VAL A 220 -10.39 -5.13 8.56
C VAL A 220 -9.70 -4.70 9.86
N GLY A 221 -10.04 -3.50 10.33
CA GLY A 221 -9.42 -2.91 11.52
C GLY A 221 -8.08 -2.20 11.28
N ALA A 222 -7.48 -2.29 10.09
CA ALA A 222 -6.27 -1.52 9.79
C ALA A 222 -6.58 -0.03 9.61
N VAL A 223 -5.82 0.81 10.32
CA VAL A 223 -5.88 2.26 10.16
C VAL A 223 -5.09 2.66 8.91
N GLU A 224 -5.70 2.51 7.74
CA GLU A 224 -5.11 2.98 6.49
C GLU A 224 -5.28 4.50 6.33
N ARG A 225 -4.29 5.13 5.69
CA ARG A 225 -4.34 6.54 5.35
C ARG A 225 -4.40 6.71 3.84
N ARG A 226 -5.49 7.31 3.34
CA ARG A 226 -5.63 7.60 1.91
C ARG A 226 -4.72 8.74 1.49
N VAL A 227 -4.00 8.53 0.39
CA VAL A 227 -2.97 9.46 -0.09
C VAL A 227 -3.01 9.62 -1.61
N SER A 228 -2.66 10.81 -2.09
CA SER A 228 -2.29 11.04 -3.50
C SER A 228 -0.85 11.54 -3.58
N PRO A 229 0.08 10.75 -4.15
CA PRO A 229 1.46 11.16 -4.37
C PRO A 229 1.65 11.89 -5.70
N PHE A 230 2.57 12.86 -5.70
CA PHE A 230 2.94 13.70 -6.83
C PHE A 230 4.46 13.82 -6.97
N LYS A 231 4.93 13.90 -8.22
CA LYS A 231 6.26 14.40 -8.54
C LYS A 231 6.23 15.93 -8.54
N LEU A 232 7.30 16.54 -8.05
CA LEU A 232 7.54 17.97 -8.20
C LEU A 232 8.50 18.19 -9.37
N LEU A 233 8.02 18.87 -10.41
CA LEU A 233 8.77 19.16 -11.62
C LEU A 233 9.04 20.66 -11.73
N ARG A 234 10.11 21.03 -12.43
CA ARG A 234 10.40 22.44 -12.73
C ARG A 234 9.28 23.00 -13.60
N PRO A 235 8.84 24.24 -13.35
CA PRO A 235 7.76 24.85 -14.14
C PRO A 235 8.24 25.45 -15.48
N GLU A 236 9.55 25.59 -15.69
CA GLU A 236 10.15 26.42 -16.74
C GLU A 236 10.42 25.68 -18.06
N ASP A 237 10.32 24.34 -18.11
CA ASP A 237 10.47 23.56 -19.33
C ASP A 237 9.65 22.25 -19.31
N ASP A 238 9.12 21.82 -20.47
CA ASP A 238 8.47 20.50 -20.68
C ASP A 238 9.50 19.33 -20.60
N SER A 239 10.64 19.57 -19.96
CA SER A 239 11.78 18.66 -19.87
C SER A 239 11.59 17.55 -18.84
N ASP A 240 10.46 17.55 -18.11
CA ASP A 240 10.16 16.65 -17.00
C ASP A 240 11.25 16.59 -15.92
N ARG A 241 12.05 17.66 -15.80
CA ARG A 241 13.11 17.76 -14.78
C ARG A 241 12.51 17.93 -13.40
N TRP A 242 13.05 17.19 -12.44
CA TRP A 242 12.66 17.30 -11.04
C TRP A 242 12.98 18.68 -10.47
N ALA A 243 11.99 19.29 -9.82
CA ALA A 243 12.25 20.35 -8.86
C ALA A 243 12.85 19.74 -7.60
N ASN A 244 13.81 20.44 -6.98
CA ASN A 244 14.44 19.98 -5.76
C ASN A 244 14.46 21.09 -4.71
N PHE A 245 14.06 20.75 -3.49
CA PHE A 245 13.95 21.72 -2.40
C PHE A 245 14.64 21.21 -1.15
N ASP A 246 15.17 22.14 -0.37
CA ASP A 246 15.68 21.85 0.97
C ASP A 246 14.54 21.47 1.91
N GLN A 247 14.69 20.35 2.65
CA GLN A 247 13.63 19.91 3.55
C GLN A 247 13.34 20.84 4.73
N ARG A 248 14.25 21.75 5.07
CA ARG A 248 14.01 22.79 6.07
C ARG A 248 12.87 23.73 5.67
N ARG A 249 12.54 23.79 4.37
CA ARG A 249 11.43 24.54 3.78
C ARG A 249 10.14 23.73 3.64
N ALA A 250 10.01 22.56 4.30
CA ALA A 250 8.83 21.70 4.21
C ALA A 250 7.50 22.47 4.44
N MET A 251 7.49 23.39 5.40
CA MET A 251 6.32 24.23 5.68
C MET A 251 5.95 25.13 4.50
N GLU A 252 6.93 25.76 3.84
CA GLU A 252 6.70 26.61 2.67
C GLU A 252 6.13 25.79 1.50
N ILE A 253 6.72 24.62 1.24
CA ILE A 253 6.29 23.72 0.15
C ILE A 253 4.86 23.25 0.40
N ALA A 254 4.54 22.86 1.64
CA ALA A 254 3.18 22.53 2.04
C ALA A 254 2.21 23.71 1.86
N ALA A 255 2.66 24.94 2.16
CA ALA A 255 1.86 26.15 2.01
C ALA A 255 1.55 26.49 0.55
N TRP A 256 2.45 26.23 -0.40
CA TRP A 256 2.20 26.44 -1.84
C TRP A 256 1.03 25.58 -2.33
N VAL A 257 1.10 24.28 -2.05
CA VAL A 257 0.06 23.31 -2.47
C VAL A 257 -1.26 23.58 -1.75
N ARG A 258 -1.22 23.83 -0.43
CA ARG A 258 -2.41 24.22 0.33
C ARG A 258 -3.03 25.49 -0.22
N GLY A 259 -2.23 26.51 -0.49
CA GLY A 259 -2.69 27.80 -1.01
C GLY A 259 -3.38 27.64 -2.36
N TYR A 260 -2.84 26.81 -3.24
CA TYR A 260 -3.48 26.46 -4.51
C TYR A 260 -4.84 25.77 -4.28
N LEU A 261 -4.88 24.69 -3.47
CA LEU A 261 -6.13 23.97 -3.20
C LEU A 261 -7.19 24.85 -2.55
N CYS A 262 -6.82 25.76 -1.63
CA CYS A 262 -7.76 26.71 -1.02
C CYS A 262 -8.38 27.69 -2.04
N ARG A 263 -7.63 28.08 -3.08
CA ARG A 263 -8.19 28.91 -4.17
C ARG A 263 -9.09 28.07 -5.07
N ALA A 264 -8.62 26.87 -5.45
CA ALA A 264 -9.39 25.96 -6.29
C ALA A 264 -10.70 25.53 -5.65
N SER A 265 -10.72 25.23 -4.34
CA SER A 265 -11.92 24.79 -3.61
C SER A 265 -13.00 25.88 -3.46
N LYS A 266 -12.72 27.12 -3.82
CA LYS A 266 -13.70 28.22 -3.85
C LYS A 266 -14.40 28.37 -5.19
N VAL A 267 -13.81 27.83 -6.25
CA VAL A 267 -14.30 27.98 -7.63
C VAL A 267 -14.70 26.63 -8.25
N MET A 268 -14.14 25.53 -7.75
CA MET A 268 -14.47 24.16 -8.16
C MET A 268 -15.32 23.50 -7.08
N ASP A 269 -16.19 22.58 -7.51
CA ASP A 269 -17.00 21.79 -6.59
C ASP A 269 -16.10 20.93 -5.67
N PHE A 270 -16.23 21.12 -4.36
CA PHE A 270 -15.48 20.39 -3.34
C PHE A 270 -16.47 19.55 -2.52
N PRO A 271 -16.19 18.26 -2.27
CA PRO A 271 -17.12 17.35 -1.60
C PRO A 271 -17.18 17.57 -0.07
N GLY A 272 -17.62 18.75 0.38
CA GLY A 272 -17.84 19.08 1.79
C GLY A 272 -17.46 20.52 2.16
N ASP A 273 -17.11 20.74 3.42
CA ASP A 273 -16.68 22.05 3.91
C ASP A 273 -15.18 22.26 3.61
N SER A 274 -14.88 23.04 2.57
CA SER A 274 -13.50 23.30 2.14
C SER A 274 -12.72 24.22 3.10
N GLU A 275 -13.40 25.10 3.84
CA GLU A 275 -12.75 25.95 4.84
C GLU A 275 -12.21 25.11 6.00
N VAL A 276 -12.92 24.06 6.40
CA VAL A 276 -12.43 23.11 7.40
C VAL A 276 -11.44 22.11 6.79
N TYR A 277 -11.80 21.45 5.69
CA TYR A 277 -11.07 20.28 5.21
C TYR A 277 -9.79 20.64 4.44
N VAL A 278 -9.82 21.70 3.63
CA VAL A 278 -8.69 22.15 2.81
C VAL A 278 -7.86 23.19 3.57
N ALA A 279 -8.52 24.25 4.05
CA ALA A 279 -7.84 25.33 4.76
C ALA A 279 -7.53 24.97 6.22
N GLY A 280 -8.29 24.10 6.86
CA GLY A 280 -8.08 23.82 8.28
C GLY A 280 -8.52 24.97 9.19
N HIS A 281 -9.43 25.82 8.74
CA HIS A 281 -10.02 26.87 9.53
C HIS A 281 -11.27 26.33 10.23
N VAL A 282 -11.23 26.29 11.57
CA VAL A 282 -12.43 26.01 12.37
C VAL A 282 -12.84 27.32 13.04
N PRO A 283 -14.09 27.77 12.85
CA PRO A 283 -14.62 28.91 13.59
C PRO A 283 -14.43 28.72 15.09
N TRP A 284 -14.05 29.78 15.82
CA TRP A 284 -13.71 29.69 17.25
C TRP A 284 -14.82 29.01 18.09
N HIS A 285 -16.08 29.30 17.79
CA HIS A 285 -17.25 28.73 18.46
C HIS A 285 -17.49 27.23 18.19
N LYS A 286 -16.81 26.62 17.21
CA LYS A 286 -16.88 25.18 16.90
C LYS A 286 -15.64 24.40 17.35
N LYS A 287 -14.68 25.05 18.02
CA LYS A 287 -13.49 24.36 18.56
C LYS A 287 -13.91 23.54 19.79
N ASN A 288 -13.68 22.23 19.74
CA ASN A 288 -14.08 21.29 20.79
C ASN A 288 -12.95 20.33 21.21
N ASP A 289 -11.71 20.83 21.26
CA ASP A 289 -10.45 20.07 21.50
C ASP A 289 -10.15 18.90 20.55
N LYS A 290 -11.10 18.50 19.70
CA LYS A 290 -10.89 17.51 18.65
C LYS A 290 -10.24 18.14 17.43
N THR A 291 -9.35 17.40 16.79
CA THR A 291 -8.84 17.76 15.47
C THR A 291 -9.97 17.55 14.45
N PRO A 292 -10.39 18.58 13.71
CA PRO A 292 -11.37 18.42 12.64
C PRO A 292 -10.76 17.66 11.45
N PRO A 293 -11.60 17.04 10.61
CA PRO A 293 -11.12 16.37 9.40
C PRO A 293 -10.48 17.40 8.46
N ARG A 294 -9.24 17.15 8.04
CA ARG A 294 -8.50 18.02 7.11
C ARG A 294 -7.36 17.27 6.43
N PHE A 295 -6.91 17.79 5.29
CA PHE A 295 -5.71 17.28 4.64
C PHE A 295 -4.46 17.45 5.51
N SER A 296 -3.50 16.55 5.28
CA SER A 296 -2.09 16.80 5.59
C SER A 296 -1.33 16.98 4.30
N TYR A 297 -0.58 18.07 4.24
CA TYR A 297 0.27 18.47 3.14
C TYR A 297 1.68 18.01 3.46
N LEU A 298 2.14 16.93 2.80
CA LEU A 298 3.32 16.18 3.17
C LEU A 298 4.38 16.23 2.05
N PRO A 299 5.25 17.25 2.02
CA PRO A 299 6.49 17.17 1.27
C PRO A 299 7.31 15.97 1.73
N VAL A 300 7.85 15.19 0.78
CA VAL A 300 8.50 13.91 1.07
C VAL A 300 10.01 14.03 0.83
N PRO A 301 10.84 14.07 1.89
CA PRO A 301 12.29 14.00 1.78
C PRO A 301 12.75 12.69 1.13
N SER A 302 13.85 12.74 0.38
CA SER A 302 14.48 11.54 -0.17
C SER A 302 15.39 10.90 0.88
N ILE A 303 15.06 9.69 1.35
CA ILE A 303 15.77 8.94 2.40
C ILE A 303 16.03 7.48 1.98
N GLY A 304 16.77 6.71 2.77
CA GLY A 304 16.85 5.24 2.67
C GLY A 304 17.83 4.66 1.64
N HIS A 305 18.62 5.48 0.96
CA HIS A 305 19.68 5.04 0.04
C HIS A 305 21.01 5.69 0.40
N ASP A 306 22.14 5.06 0.05
CA ASP A 306 23.50 5.58 0.30
C ASP A 306 23.75 7.01 -0.22
N TYR A 307 23.00 7.44 -1.24
CA TYR A 307 23.08 8.77 -1.85
C TYR A 307 21.88 9.66 -1.51
N ALA A 308 21.06 9.27 -0.54
CA ALA A 308 19.92 10.07 -0.11
C ALA A 308 20.39 11.38 0.51
N ASP A 309 19.95 12.50 -0.07
CA ASP A 309 20.36 13.86 0.28
C ASP A 309 19.33 14.60 1.15
N GLY A 310 18.22 13.96 1.49
CA GLY A 310 17.12 14.57 2.24
C GLY A 310 16.36 15.65 1.47
N ARG A 311 16.65 15.89 0.18
CA ARG A 311 15.92 16.89 -0.61
C ARG A 311 14.52 16.41 -0.97
N ILE A 312 13.60 17.35 -1.03
CA ILE A 312 12.21 17.13 -1.41
C ILE A 312 12.08 17.24 -2.91
N ARG A 313 11.57 16.17 -3.52
CA ARG A 313 11.24 16.05 -4.96
C ARG A 313 9.82 15.53 -5.17
N ARG A 314 9.15 15.15 -4.08
CA ARG A 314 7.88 14.43 -4.06
C ARG A 314 6.98 15.06 -3.02
N PHE A 315 5.68 14.91 -3.24
CA PHE A 315 4.67 15.47 -2.36
C PHE A 315 3.51 14.50 -2.21
N ILE A 316 2.97 14.40 -1.00
CA ILE A 316 1.78 13.62 -0.70
C ILE A 316 0.70 14.57 -0.16
N VAL A 317 -0.49 14.50 -0.73
CA VAL A 317 -1.70 14.97 -0.07
C VAL A 317 -2.33 13.77 0.63
N ALA A 318 -2.53 13.85 1.93
CA ALA A 318 -3.10 12.77 2.73
C ALA A 318 -4.40 13.19 3.41
N GLU A 319 -5.40 12.32 3.39
CA GLU A 319 -6.61 12.44 4.20
C GLU A 319 -6.31 12.22 5.70
N PRO A 320 -7.27 12.49 6.58
CA PRO A 320 -7.30 11.90 7.92
C PRO A 320 -7.17 10.37 7.85
N TYR A 321 -6.66 9.78 8.92
CA TYR A 321 -6.63 8.32 9.06
C TYR A 321 -8.06 7.77 9.03
N GLY A 322 -8.28 6.68 8.29
CA GLY A 322 -9.62 6.12 8.05
C GLY A 322 -10.46 6.88 7.02
N GLY A 323 -9.87 7.82 6.27
CA GLY A 323 -10.55 8.49 5.16
C GLY A 323 -11.00 7.54 4.05
N ASP A 324 -12.06 7.91 3.32
CA ASP A 324 -12.66 7.11 2.25
C ASP A 324 -11.99 7.30 0.87
N GLY A 325 -11.10 8.29 0.74
CA GLY A 325 -10.30 8.55 -0.46
C GLY A 325 -10.93 9.57 -1.42
N ARG A 326 -12.17 9.99 -1.21
CA ARG A 326 -12.87 10.90 -2.13
C ARG A 326 -12.20 12.28 -2.19
N TYR A 327 -11.60 12.72 -1.09
CA TYR A 327 -10.98 14.03 -0.98
C TYR A 327 -9.60 14.05 -1.64
N VAL A 328 -8.77 13.01 -1.43
CA VAL A 328 -7.49 12.90 -2.13
C VAL A 328 -7.68 12.73 -3.63
N GLN A 329 -8.78 12.12 -4.09
CA GLN A 329 -9.11 12.07 -5.51
C GLN A 329 -9.46 13.43 -6.10
N TRP A 330 -10.25 14.22 -5.39
CA TRP A 330 -10.49 15.61 -5.77
C TRP A 330 -9.17 16.37 -5.86
N ALA A 331 -8.30 16.26 -4.84
CA ALA A 331 -7.00 16.91 -4.84
C ALA A 331 -6.11 16.41 -5.99
N ARG A 332 -6.14 15.11 -6.32
CA ARG A 332 -5.42 14.52 -7.45
C ARG A 332 -5.81 15.16 -8.78
N ARG A 333 -7.12 15.28 -9.04
CA ARG A 333 -7.64 15.91 -10.27
C ARG A 333 -7.28 17.38 -10.34
N VAL A 334 -7.48 18.11 -9.23
CA VAL A 334 -7.23 19.55 -9.15
C VAL A 334 -5.75 19.91 -9.25
N LEU A 335 -4.86 19.06 -8.75
CA LEU A 335 -3.41 19.29 -8.81
C LEU A 335 -2.74 18.70 -10.06
N ALA A 336 -3.49 18.06 -10.96
CA ALA A 336 -2.90 17.39 -12.12
C ALA A 336 -2.25 18.39 -13.07
N ASN A 337 -0.91 18.33 -13.15
CA ASN A 337 -0.06 19.20 -13.98
C ASN A 337 -0.23 20.70 -13.66
N THR A 338 -0.58 21.04 -12.42
CA THR A 338 -0.72 22.45 -12.01
C THR A 338 0.56 22.98 -11.40
N VAL A 339 0.83 24.26 -11.63
CA VAL A 339 1.99 24.95 -11.08
C VAL A 339 1.62 25.59 -9.75
N ALA A 340 2.23 25.09 -8.68
CA ALA A 340 2.15 25.71 -7.37
C ALA A 340 3.07 26.95 -7.32
N THR A 341 2.53 28.02 -6.77
CA THR A 341 3.20 29.33 -6.63
C THR A 341 3.44 29.67 -5.18
N ASP A 342 4.43 30.53 -4.94
CA ASP A 342 4.65 31.11 -3.62
C ASP A 342 3.64 32.23 -3.30
N LYS A 343 3.88 32.97 -2.20
CA LYS A 343 2.99 34.08 -1.80
C LYS A 343 3.06 35.30 -2.73
N LYS A 344 4.14 35.45 -3.50
CA LYS A 344 4.34 36.54 -4.47
C LYS A 344 3.75 36.20 -5.84
N GLY A 345 3.41 34.91 -6.05
CA GLY A 345 2.93 34.40 -7.32
C GLY A 345 4.02 33.76 -8.16
N ASP A 346 5.25 33.64 -7.64
CA ASP A 346 6.38 33.08 -8.37
C ASP A 346 6.19 31.56 -8.53
N PRO A 347 6.23 31.01 -9.77
CA PRO A 347 6.18 29.57 -10.03
C PRO A 347 7.26 28.80 -9.26
N GLN A 348 6.87 27.79 -8.49
CA GLN A 348 7.82 26.98 -7.71
C GLN A 348 7.95 25.57 -8.25
N ALA A 349 6.83 24.87 -8.46
CA ALA A 349 6.85 23.50 -8.97
C ALA A 349 5.54 23.13 -9.67
N MET A 350 5.65 22.38 -10.76
CA MET A 350 4.53 21.67 -11.34
C MET A 350 4.30 20.35 -10.59
N LEU A 351 3.06 20.06 -10.19
CA LEU A 351 2.68 18.80 -9.56
C LEU A 351 2.20 17.81 -10.62
N ARG A 352 2.92 16.69 -10.77
CA ARG A 352 2.47 15.60 -11.64
C ARG A 352 1.99 14.41 -10.81
N PRO A 353 0.72 14.00 -10.92
CA PRO A 353 0.22 12.82 -10.22
C PRO A 353 1.05 11.58 -10.56
N MET A 354 1.28 10.74 -9.56
CA MET A 354 1.92 9.45 -9.79
C MET A 354 0.83 8.40 -9.96
N GLU A 355 0.80 7.72 -11.11
CA GLU A 355 -0.09 6.57 -11.34
C GLU A 355 0.22 5.44 -10.37
N ARG A 356 1.50 5.23 -10.07
CA ARG A 356 1.96 4.21 -9.12
C ARG A 356 3.09 4.78 -8.24
N PRO A 357 3.12 4.50 -6.92
CA PRO A 357 4.14 5.03 -6.01
C PRO A 357 5.51 4.43 -6.34
N ASP A 358 6.52 5.30 -6.41
CA ASP A 358 7.91 4.88 -6.60
C ASP A 358 8.57 4.42 -5.29
N ASN A 359 9.82 3.96 -5.36
CA ASN A 359 10.53 3.42 -4.21
C ASN A 359 10.58 4.39 -3.02
N ILE A 360 10.70 5.70 -3.26
CA ILE A 360 10.76 6.68 -2.16
C ILE A 360 9.37 6.84 -1.54
N ILE A 361 8.30 6.97 -2.32
CA ILE A 361 6.94 7.03 -1.75
C ILE A 361 6.66 5.77 -0.93
N ARG A 362 7.01 4.59 -1.47
CA ARG A 362 6.82 3.32 -0.78
C ARG A 362 7.49 3.32 0.58
N LEU A 363 8.71 3.84 0.72
CA LEU A 363 9.39 3.92 2.01
C LEU A 363 8.54 4.59 3.09
N TYR A 364 7.68 5.55 2.75
CA TYR A 364 6.80 6.22 3.71
C TYR A 364 5.45 5.54 3.90
N THR A 365 4.98 4.75 2.94
CA THR A 365 3.62 4.18 2.96
C THR A 365 3.55 2.72 3.39
N ARG A 366 4.70 2.08 3.63
CA ARG A 366 4.77 0.69 4.15
C ARG A 366 4.06 0.56 5.48
N GLU A 367 3.67 -0.66 5.75
CA GLU A 367 3.24 -1.08 7.07
C GLU A 367 4.44 -1.44 7.95
N ALA A 368 4.45 -1.02 9.21
CA ALA A 368 5.45 -1.44 10.19
C ALA A 368 4.92 -1.27 11.62
N LYS A 369 5.61 -1.86 12.59
CA LYS A 369 5.43 -1.55 14.02
C LYS A 369 6.25 -0.35 14.45
N THR A 370 7.46 -0.17 13.92
CA THR A 370 8.35 0.90 14.34
C THR A 370 8.49 1.97 13.27
N PHE A 371 8.40 3.23 13.69
CA PHE A 371 8.49 4.40 12.83
C PHE A 371 9.48 5.42 13.38
N TYR A 372 10.23 6.06 12.49
CA TYR A 372 11.20 7.10 12.79
C TYR A 372 10.79 8.40 12.11
N SER A 373 10.77 9.50 12.86
CA SER A 373 10.46 10.81 12.29
C SER A 373 11.57 11.29 11.35
N VAL A 374 11.20 11.61 10.12
CA VAL A 374 12.08 12.22 9.11
C VAL A 374 12.12 13.74 9.27
N THR A 375 10.95 14.36 9.46
CA THR A 375 10.83 15.76 9.84
C THR A 375 10.43 15.87 11.31
N PRO A 376 10.88 16.90 12.05
CA PRO A 376 10.73 16.96 13.49
C PRO A 376 9.26 17.07 13.91
N VAL A 377 8.88 16.38 14.97
CA VAL A 377 7.57 16.47 15.60
C VAL A 377 7.50 17.74 16.45
N VAL A 378 6.72 18.72 16.00
CA VAL A 378 6.42 19.91 16.81
C VAL A 378 5.43 19.52 17.90
N LEU A 379 5.82 19.72 19.16
CA LEU A 379 5.01 19.33 20.31
C LEU A 379 3.79 20.26 20.46
N PRO A 380 2.62 19.75 20.86
CA PRO A 380 1.40 20.56 21.07
C PRO A 380 1.46 21.46 22.33
N GLY A 381 2.63 21.61 22.95
CA GLY A 381 2.85 22.31 24.21
C GLY A 381 4.33 22.60 24.45
N TYR A 382 4.64 23.23 25.58
CA TYR A 382 6.02 23.46 26.02
C TYR A 382 6.47 22.32 26.95
N ASP A 383 7.64 21.77 26.68
CA ASP A 383 8.22 20.65 27.43
C ASP A 383 9.03 21.10 28.66
N ASP A 384 9.27 22.40 28.83
CA ASP A 384 10.11 23.00 29.88
C ASP A 384 11.49 22.31 29.98
N MET A 385 12.01 21.81 28.86
CA MET A 385 13.25 21.01 28.79
C MET A 385 13.21 19.70 29.61
N LYS A 386 12.02 19.19 29.96
CA LYS A 386 11.83 17.94 30.71
C LYS A 386 11.39 16.81 29.77
N TYR A 387 12.20 15.74 29.69
CA TYR A 387 11.95 14.58 28.83
C TYR A 387 10.55 13.98 29.03
N ARG A 388 10.17 13.68 30.28
CA ARG A 388 8.85 13.13 30.63
C ARG A 388 7.68 14.04 30.20
N LYS A 389 7.88 15.36 30.17
CA LYS A 389 6.86 16.30 29.71
C LYS A 389 6.76 16.28 28.18
N ALA A 390 7.90 16.19 27.47
CA ALA A 390 7.93 16.00 26.02
C ALA A 390 7.22 14.70 25.60
N GLU A 391 7.44 13.61 26.32
CA GLU A 391 6.80 12.31 26.08
C GLU A 391 5.27 12.38 26.21
N LYS A 392 4.75 13.00 27.28
CA LYS A 392 3.32 13.28 27.43
C LYS A 392 2.75 14.13 26.30
N LEU A 393 3.54 15.07 25.78
CA LEU A 393 3.15 15.90 24.64
C LEU A 393 3.14 15.11 23.32
N VAL A 394 4.01 14.11 23.16
CA VAL A 394 3.95 13.16 22.03
C VAL A 394 2.71 12.28 22.13
N ILE A 395 2.37 11.74 23.31
CA ILE A 395 1.12 11.00 23.52
C ILE A 395 -0.09 11.88 23.17
N LYS A 396 -0.10 13.15 23.60
CA LYS A 396 -1.14 14.12 23.19
C LYS A 396 -1.18 14.30 21.67
N ALA A 397 -0.03 14.35 20.99
CA ALA A 397 0.04 14.46 19.54
C ALA A 397 -0.50 13.21 18.81
N ILE A 398 -0.31 12.02 19.38
CA ILE A 398 -0.84 10.74 18.89
C ILE A 398 -2.37 10.74 18.99
N LYS A 399 -2.93 11.12 20.15
CA LYS A 399 -4.38 11.31 20.33
C LYS A 399 -4.96 12.32 19.34
N GLN A 400 -4.27 13.45 19.13
CA GLN A 400 -4.69 14.46 18.16
C GLN A 400 -4.62 13.98 16.71
N ALA A 401 -3.79 12.98 16.40
CA ALA A 401 -3.73 12.34 15.10
C ALA A 401 -4.84 11.30 14.89
N GLY A 402 -5.55 10.89 15.95
CA GLY A 402 -6.70 9.98 15.88
C GLY A 402 -6.42 8.56 16.37
N PHE A 403 -5.26 8.31 16.99
CA PHE A 403 -4.89 7.02 17.57
C PHE A 403 -5.15 7.00 19.08
N ALA A 404 -5.33 5.80 19.65
CA ALA A 404 -5.36 5.64 21.10
C ALA A 404 -3.92 5.68 21.67
N ASP A 405 -3.78 6.10 22.92
CA ASP A 405 -2.50 6.03 23.62
C ASP A 405 -2.07 4.59 23.89
N ASP A 406 -3.03 3.70 24.14
CA ASP A 406 -2.76 2.28 24.36
C ASP A 406 -2.34 1.54 23.08
N ASP A 407 -2.38 2.16 21.90
CA ASP A 407 -1.88 1.55 20.66
C ASP A 407 -0.34 1.56 20.59
N VAL A 408 0.30 2.37 21.44
CA VAL A 408 1.75 2.63 21.41
C VAL A 408 2.45 1.79 22.49
N GLU A 409 3.48 1.07 22.08
CA GLU A 409 4.31 0.24 22.95
C GLU A 409 5.53 1.00 23.51
N ASP A 410 6.23 1.77 22.67
CA ASP A 410 7.45 2.50 23.05
C ASP A 410 7.54 3.89 22.39
N ILE A 411 8.08 4.86 23.14
CA ILE A 411 8.34 6.23 22.68
C ILE A 411 9.77 6.62 23.03
N TYR A 412 10.58 6.90 22.02
CA TYR A 412 11.94 7.43 22.20
C TYR A 412 12.11 8.79 21.53
N LEU A 413 12.70 9.74 22.26
CA LEU A 413 12.83 11.13 21.82
C LEU A 413 14.30 11.57 21.77
N GLN A 414 14.68 12.25 20.68
CA GLN A 414 16.00 12.87 20.58
C GLN A 414 15.95 14.19 19.78
N LYS A 415 17.01 15.00 19.90
CA LYS A 415 17.17 16.22 19.08
C LYS A 415 17.89 15.94 17.76
N ALA A 416 18.75 14.92 17.72
CA ALA A 416 19.44 14.52 16.49
C ALA A 416 18.45 13.85 15.52
N PRO A 417 18.60 14.02 14.20
CA PRO A 417 17.80 13.30 13.22
C PRO A 417 18.15 11.80 13.19
N PHE A 418 17.18 10.94 12.88
CA PHE A 418 17.42 9.50 12.65
C PHE A 418 17.97 9.19 11.26
N HIS A 419 17.70 10.06 10.29
CA HIS A 419 18.01 9.81 8.89
C HIS A 419 19.11 10.74 8.38
N ARG A 420 20.00 10.17 7.57
CA ARG A 420 20.96 10.95 6.80
C ARG A 420 20.23 11.94 5.90
N GLY A 421 20.72 13.17 5.85
CA GLY A 421 20.12 14.26 5.08
C GLY A 421 19.01 15.03 5.81
N SER A 422 18.55 14.55 6.97
CA SER A 422 17.65 15.29 7.88
C SER A 422 18.41 16.22 8.83
N TYR A 423 17.69 17.18 9.40
CA TYR A 423 18.25 18.24 10.25
C TYR A 423 17.65 18.22 11.64
N GLY A 424 18.30 18.91 12.58
CA GLY A 424 17.74 19.09 13.92
C GLY A 424 16.49 19.99 13.92
N PRO A 425 15.64 19.91 14.96
CA PRO A 425 14.35 20.62 14.97
C PRO A 425 14.42 22.13 14.75
N ARG A 426 15.47 22.80 15.26
CA ARG A 426 15.65 24.27 15.12
C ARG A 426 16.00 24.73 13.70
N SER A 427 16.33 23.80 12.80
CA SER A 427 16.68 24.13 11.43
C SER A 427 15.47 24.28 10.50
N TYR A 428 14.28 23.83 10.91
CA TYR A 428 13.08 23.87 10.09
C TYR A 428 12.29 25.15 10.33
N ALA A 429 11.73 25.71 9.26
CA ALA A 429 10.79 26.82 9.37
C ALA A 429 9.49 26.36 10.03
N LEU A 430 8.99 27.15 10.99
CA LEU A 430 7.71 26.93 11.66
C LEU A 430 6.69 27.99 11.22
N PRO A 431 5.39 27.64 11.16
CA PRO A 431 4.34 28.65 11.09
C PRO A 431 4.40 29.57 12.31
N ARG A 432 4.06 30.87 12.13
CA ARG A 432 4.10 31.88 13.20
C ARG A 432 3.40 31.46 14.50
N TYR A 433 2.27 30.77 14.42
CA TYR A 433 1.53 30.30 15.60
C TYR A 433 2.17 29.10 16.33
N LEU A 434 3.21 28.50 15.75
CA LEU A 434 4.05 27.44 16.33
C LEU A 434 5.48 27.91 16.63
N GLU A 435 5.83 29.17 16.36
CA GLU A 435 7.13 29.72 16.75
C GLU A 435 7.32 29.59 18.26
N GLY A 436 8.56 29.26 18.65
CA GLY A 436 8.93 29.02 20.06
C GLY A 436 8.48 27.67 20.62
N ARG A 437 7.67 26.87 19.90
CA ARG A 437 7.30 25.51 20.35
C ARG A 437 8.50 24.58 20.33
N SER A 438 8.57 23.71 21.33
CA SER A 438 9.54 22.62 21.37
C SER A 438 9.23 21.59 20.28
N ALA A 439 10.29 21.02 19.70
CA ALA A 439 10.19 19.96 18.71
C ALA A 439 11.29 18.91 18.94
N MET A 440 10.99 17.67 18.56
CA MET A 440 11.84 16.49 18.76
C MET A 440 11.80 15.60 17.52
N HIS A 441 12.86 14.82 17.28
CA HIS A 441 12.72 13.59 16.52
C HIS A 441 12.21 12.50 17.46
N VAL A 442 11.32 11.66 16.93
CA VAL A 442 10.61 10.63 17.68
C VAL A 442 10.76 9.29 16.96
N ARG A 443 11.06 8.23 17.72
CA ARG A 443 10.80 6.85 17.34
C ARG A 443 9.55 6.39 18.08
N LEU A 444 8.62 5.80 17.35
CA LEU A 444 7.39 5.20 17.89
C LEU A 444 7.37 3.72 17.54
N THR A 445 7.07 2.87 18.52
CA THR A 445 6.73 1.47 18.29
C THR A 445 5.27 1.25 18.65
N TRP A 446 4.50 0.68 17.74
CA TRP A 446 3.09 0.34 17.88
C TRP A 446 2.95 -1.12 18.28
N LYS A 447 1.90 -1.44 19.05
CA LYS A 447 1.56 -2.83 19.40
C LYS A 447 1.26 -3.64 18.15
N ASP A 448 0.49 -3.04 17.24
CA ASP A 448 0.13 -3.60 15.94
C ASP A 448 0.73 -2.80 14.79
N SER A 449 0.99 -3.49 13.68
CA SER A 449 1.53 -2.85 12.48
C SER A 449 0.50 -1.91 11.85
N ILE A 450 0.88 -0.65 11.64
CA ILE A 450 0.05 0.38 10.98
C ILE A 450 0.65 0.79 9.64
N ALA A 451 -0.20 1.20 8.71
CA ALA A 451 0.23 1.69 7.40
C ALA A 451 0.64 3.16 7.45
N GLY A 452 1.75 3.50 6.80
CA GLY A 452 2.13 4.90 6.59
C GLY A 452 1.31 5.61 5.48
N PRO A 453 1.51 6.92 5.27
CA PRO A 453 2.49 7.77 5.95
C PRO A 453 1.96 8.25 7.29
N LEU A 454 2.73 7.94 8.34
CA LEU A 454 2.49 8.44 9.68
C LEU A 454 2.97 9.89 9.77
N ALA A 455 2.07 10.78 10.20
CA ALA A 455 2.39 12.15 10.55
C ALA A 455 1.67 12.54 11.85
N ILE A 456 2.42 13.03 12.83
CA ILE A 456 1.92 13.46 14.14
C ILE A 456 2.50 14.82 14.56
N GLY A 457 1.95 15.41 15.62
CA GLY A 457 2.40 16.70 16.17
C GLY A 457 1.61 17.88 15.62
N ALA A 458 1.87 19.06 16.19
CA ALA A 458 1.16 20.30 15.85
C ALA A 458 1.43 20.76 14.41
N GLY A 459 2.56 20.34 13.83
CA GLY A 459 2.97 20.64 12.46
C GLY A 459 2.57 19.60 11.40
N ARG A 460 1.86 18.51 11.77
CA ARG A 460 1.55 17.36 10.88
C ARG A 460 0.80 17.70 9.59
N HIS A 461 0.10 18.83 9.58
CA HIS A 461 -0.62 19.31 8.40
C HIS A 461 0.22 20.21 7.49
N PHE A 462 1.46 20.52 7.86
CA PHE A 462 2.34 21.48 7.16
C PHE A 462 3.75 20.89 6.93
N GLY A 463 3.83 19.59 6.65
CA GLY A 463 5.09 18.91 6.31
C GLY A 463 6.05 18.63 7.46
N LEU A 464 5.65 18.85 8.71
CA LEU A 464 6.44 18.55 9.90
C LEU A 464 5.90 17.33 10.63
N GLY A 465 6.73 16.63 11.40
CA GLY A 465 6.36 15.41 12.11
C GLY A 465 5.98 14.25 11.19
N LEU A 466 6.57 14.17 10.00
CA LEU A 466 6.44 13.05 9.06
C LEU A 466 7.39 11.92 9.45
N PHE A 467 6.91 10.68 9.40
CA PHE A 467 7.66 9.49 9.76
C PHE A 467 7.83 8.55 8.58
N THR A 468 8.88 7.73 8.65
CA THR A 468 9.08 6.56 7.82
C THR A 468 9.06 5.30 8.71
N PRO A 469 8.47 4.19 8.27
CA PRO A 469 8.63 2.89 8.91
C PRO A 469 10.11 2.47 8.96
N GLU A 470 10.45 1.66 9.95
CA GLU A 470 11.74 0.96 10.04
C GLU A 470 11.98 0.14 8.78
N ALA A 471 13.23 0.10 8.32
CA ALA A 471 13.60 -0.74 7.19
C ALA A 471 13.58 -2.21 7.66
N GLY A 472 12.65 -3.00 7.12
CA GLY A 472 12.66 -4.45 7.20
C GLY A 472 13.70 -5.10 6.29
#